data_AF-A0A2V9QAJ3-F1
#
_entry.id   AF-A0A2V9QAJ3-F1
#
_cell.length_a   1.000
_cell.length_b   1.000
_cell.length_c   1.000
_cell.angle_alpha   90.00
_cell.angle_beta   90.00
_cell.angle_gamma   90.00
#
_symmetry.space_group_name_H-M   'P 1'
#
loop_
_entity.id
_entity.type
_entity.pdbx_description
1 polymer ?
#
loop_
_entity_poly.entity_id
_entity_poly.type
_entity_poly.pdbx_seq_one_letter_code
_entity_poly.pdbx_strand_id
1 'polypeptide(L)'
;MPGPVTALAFVLVVGDVTRFPRSKKLASYLGLIPSEDSSGTRRRLGAISKQGNTLLRTLLVEAGQSAARCDPELRRAYQRLCRKKQHTGTGKVMVARKLALRLCWMLKQQQPYRPAHALSSPSHSVSAA
;
A
#
# COMPACT_ATOMS: atom_id res chain seq x y z
N MET A 1 -0.67 10.92 -3.26
CA MET A 1 0.57 10.95 -2.46
C MET A 1 0.20 10.69 -1.00
N PRO A 2 0.90 9.79 -0.28
CA PRO A 2 0.76 9.75 1.18
C PRO A 2 1.22 11.09 1.75
N GLY A 3 0.53 11.60 2.78
CA GLY A 3 0.92 12.85 3.43
C GLY A 3 2.29 12.72 4.11
N PRO A 4 2.95 13.84 4.42
CA PRO A 4 4.29 13.85 5.02
C PRO A 4 4.35 13.03 6.33
N VAL A 5 3.29 13.07 7.14
CA VAL A 5 3.16 12.28 8.37
C VAL A 5 3.16 10.78 8.08
N THR A 6 2.41 10.33 7.06
CA THR A 6 2.38 8.91 6.68
C THR A 6 3.72 8.45 6.12
N ALA A 7 4.40 9.29 5.33
CA ALA A 7 5.71 8.99 4.79
C ALA A 7 6.76 8.86 5.91
N LEU A 8 6.78 9.81 6.85
CA LEU A 8 7.67 9.78 8.01
C LEU A 8 7.42 8.55 8.89
N ALA A 9 6.16 8.30 9.25
CA ALA A 9 5.79 7.13 10.03
C ALA A 9 6.18 5.81 9.33
N PHE A 10 6.04 5.75 8.01
CA PHE A 10 6.46 4.59 7.24
C PHE A 10 7.97 4.36 7.34
N VAL A 11 8.79 5.39 7.09
CA VAL A 11 10.26 5.26 7.16
C VAL A 11 10.72 4.92 8.57
N LEU A 12 10.14 5.52 9.61
CA LEU A 12 10.51 5.24 11.00
C LEU A 12 10.20 3.81 11.43
N VAL A 13 9.04 3.28 11.07
CA VAL A 13 8.62 1.93 11.48
C VAL A 13 9.24 0.84 10.60
N VAL A 14 9.36 1.12 9.30
CA VAL A 14 9.91 0.15 8.33
C VAL A 14 11.44 0.13 8.40
N GLY A 15 12.08 1.25 8.71
CA GLY A 15 13.54 1.38 8.72
C GLY A 15 14.12 1.00 7.37
N ASP A 16 15.19 0.19 7.40
CA ASP A 16 15.79 -0.35 6.20
C ASP A 16 14.83 -1.31 5.46
N VAL A 17 14.42 -0.91 4.26
CA VAL A 17 13.53 -1.69 3.39
C VAL A 17 14.19 -2.95 2.81
N THR A 18 15.53 -3.03 2.80
CA THR A 18 16.26 -4.19 2.29
C THR A 18 16.08 -5.42 3.18
N ARG A 19 15.78 -5.23 4.48
CA ARG A 19 15.46 -6.30 5.43
C ARG A 19 14.27 -7.17 5.03
N PHE A 20 13.43 -6.68 4.12
CA PHE A 20 12.30 -7.41 3.56
C PHE A 20 12.64 -7.97 2.17
N PRO A 21 13.02 -9.25 2.04
CA PRO A 21 13.35 -9.84 0.74
C PRO A 21 12.11 -9.92 -0.17
N ARG A 22 10.93 -10.10 0.41
CA ARG A 22 9.66 -10.19 -0.32
C ARG A 22 8.66 -9.15 0.17
N SER A 23 7.95 -8.52 -0.76
CA SER A 23 6.86 -7.58 -0.51
C SER A 23 5.78 -8.14 0.43
N LYS A 24 5.50 -9.44 0.34
CA LYS A 24 4.56 -10.12 1.25
C LYS A 24 5.01 -10.08 2.72
N LYS A 25 6.31 -10.15 3.01
CA LYS A 25 6.85 -10.10 4.37
C LYS A 25 6.69 -8.70 4.98
N LEU A 26 6.90 -7.65 4.18
CA LEU A 26 6.57 -6.29 4.60
C LEU A 26 5.08 -6.13 4.91
N ALA A 27 4.20 -6.59 4.01
CA ALA A 27 2.76 -6.50 4.23
C ALA A 27 2.33 -7.25 5.51
N SER A 28 2.98 -8.39 5.82
CA SER A 28 2.77 -9.13 7.06
C SER A 28 3.22 -8.32 8.28
N TYR A 29 4.41 -7.73 8.23
CA TYR A 29 4.96 -6.89 9.28
C TYR A 29 4.08 -5.67 9.61
N LEU A 30 3.46 -5.11 8.57
CA LEU A 30 2.52 -3.98 8.71
C LEU A 30 1.12 -4.42 9.18
N GLY A 31 0.84 -5.71 9.32
CA GLY A 31 -0.49 -6.21 9.65
C GLY A 31 -1.53 -5.95 8.55
N LEU A 32 -1.10 -5.91 7.29
CA LEU A 32 -1.95 -5.68 6.10
C LEU A 32 -2.28 -6.98 5.34
N ILE A 33 -2.16 -8.12 6.02
CA ILE A 33 -2.54 -9.45 5.53
C ILE A 33 -3.70 -10.00 6.36
N PRO A 34 -4.53 -10.91 5.82
CA PRO A 34 -5.47 -11.65 6.65
C PRO A 34 -4.72 -12.49 7.69
N SER A 35 -5.32 -12.65 8.87
CA SER A 35 -4.95 -13.64 9.88
C SER A 35 -5.20 -15.03 9.32
N GLU A 36 -4.33 -15.97 9.64
CA GLU A 36 -4.42 -17.36 9.20
C GLU A 36 -4.50 -18.25 10.44
N ASP A 37 -5.66 -18.88 10.63
CA ASP A 37 -5.85 -19.91 11.65
C ASP A 37 -5.82 -21.25 10.92
N SER A 38 -4.73 -22.00 11.10
CA SER A 38 -4.57 -23.33 10.51
C SER A 38 -4.45 -24.37 11.62
N SER A 39 -5.39 -25.31 11.64
CA SER A 39 -5.35 -26.48 12.53
C SER A 39 -5.25 -27.73 11.66
N GLY A 40 -4.08 -28.37 11.61
CA GLY A 40 -3.81 -29.66 10.96
C GLY A 40 -4.39 -29.83 9.54
N THR A 41 -5.68 -30.13 9.45
CA THR A 41 -6.43 -30.46 8.24
C THR A 41 -7.16 -29.27 7.61
N ARG A 42 -7.33 -28.12 8.29
CA ARG A 42 -8.07 -26.95 7.77
C ARG A 42 -7.27 -25.66 7.89
N ARG A 43 -7.31 -24.87 6.82
CA ARG A 43 -6.74 -23.52 6.72
C ARG A 43 -7.88 -22.51 6.61
N ARG A 44 -8.01 -21.59 7.58
CA ARG A 44 -9.01 -20.52 7.55
C ARG A 44 -8.32 -19.17 7.53
N LEU A 45 -8.72 -18.32 6.57
CA LEU A 45 -8.32 -16.92 6.53
C LEU A 45 -9.39 -16.07 7.23
N GLY A 46 -8.98 -15.30 8.23
CA GLY A 46 -9.83 -14.45 9.05
C GLY A 46 -9.69 -12.95 8.74
N ALA A 47 -9.98 -12.13 9.76
CA ALA A 47 -9.81 -10.68 9.72
C ALA A 47 -8.34 -10.27 9.52
N ILE A 48 -8.04 -8.98 9.34
CA ILE A 48 -6.65 -8.52 9.22
C ILE A 48 -5.82 -8.92 10.44
N SER A 49 -4.58 -9.31 10.21
CA SER A 49 -3.61 -9.54 11.27
C SER A 49 -3.36 -8.23 12.01
N LYS A 50 -3.65 -8.22 13.31
CA LYS A 50 -3.39 -7.07 14.18
C LYS A 50 -1.94 -7.01 14.68
N GLN A 51 -1.08 -7.94 14.26
CA GLN A 51 0.31 -8.09 14.71
C GLN A 51 1.30 -7.08 14.09
N GLY A 52 0.88 -5.84 13.93
CA GLY A 52 1.72 -4.76 13.36
C GLY A 52 1.33 -3.41 13.95
N ASN A 53 2.15 -2.39 13.67
CA ASN A 53 1.98 -1.05 14.23
C ASN A 53 0.59 -0.48 13.86
N THR A 54 -0.25 -0.25 14.88
CA THR A 54 -1.63 0.22 14.71
C THR A 54 -1.68 1.62 14.10
N LEU A 55 -0.82 2.54 14.53
CA LEU A 55 -0.76 3.90 14.01
C LEU A 55 -0.43 3.88 12.51
N LEU A 56 0.64 3.19 12.12
CA LEU A 56 1.03 3.11 10.71
C LEU A 56 -0.04 2.44 9.84
N ARG A 57 -0.69 1.40 10.35
CA ARG A 57 -1.79 0.74 9.65
C ARG A 57 -2.95 1.70 9.39
N THR A 58 -3.37 2.47 10.39
CA THR A 58 -4.41 3.49 10.24
C THR A 58 -4.00 4.56 9.22
N LEU A 59 -2.77 5.08 9.33
CA LEU A 59 -2.24 6.07 8.39
C LEU A 59 -2.20 5.54 6.95
N LEU A 60 -1.80 4.28 6.74
CA LEU A 60 -1.78 3.66 5.42
C LEU A 60 -3.18 3.42 4.83
N VAL A 61 -4.17 3.15 5.67
CA VAL A 61 -5.58 3.00 5.24
C VAL A 61 -6.16 4.35 4.81
N GLU A 62 -5.92 5.42 5.59
CA GLU A 62 -6.35 6.78 5.23
C GLU A 62 -5.63 7.32 4.00
N ALA A 63 -4.31 7.15 3.95
CA ALA A 63 -3.51 7.52 2.79
C ALA A 63 -3.89 6.69 1.55
N GLY A 64 -4.21 5.41 1.72
CA GLY A 64 -4.68 4.54 0.64
C GLY A 64 -5.99 5.03 0.03
N GLN A 65 -6.97 5.40 0.85
CA GLN A 65 -8.23 5.98 0.40
C GLN A 65 -8.01 7.29 -0.36
N SER A 66 -7.14 8.16 0.17
CA SER A 66 -6.77 9.42 -0.50
C SER A 66 -6.05 9.17 -1.83
N ALA A 67 -5.12 8.21 -1.87
CA ALA A 67 -4.40 7.84 -3.08
C ALA A 67 -5.33 7.25 -4.14
N ALA A 68 -6.34 6.46 -3.76
CA ALA A 68 -7.32 5.92 -4.70
C ALA A 68 -8.21 6.99 -5.36
N ARG A 69 -8.26 8.22 -4.83
CA ARG A 69 -8.94 9.34 -5.51
C ARG A 69 -8.11 9.91 -6.65
N CYS A 70 -6.78 9.90 -6.53
CA CYS A 70 -5.85 10.52 -7.49
C CYS A 70 -5.16 9.50 -8.43
N ASP A 71 -5.19 8.21 -8.07
CA ASP A 71 -4.53 7.12 -8.79
C ASP A 71 -5.58 6.14 -9.36
N PRO A 72 -5.79 6.13 -10.69
CA PRO A 72 -6.74 5.24 -11.34
C PRO A 72 -6.47 3.75 -11.11
N GLU A 73 -5.23 3.33 -10.93
CA GLU A 73 -4.89 1.92 -10.72
C GLU A 73 -5.33 1.44 -9.33
N LEU A 74 -5.08 2.27 -8.31
CA LEU A 74 -5.53 2.01 -6.94
C LEU A 74 -7.05 2.05 -6.87
N ARG A 75 -7.69 3.00 -7.57
CA ARG A 75 -9.15 3.07 -7.69
C ARG A 75 -9.76 1.81 -8.30
N ARG A 76 -9.22 1.35 -9.43
CA ARG A 76 -9.66 0.12 -10.10
C ARG A 76 -9.43 -1.11 -9.23
N ALA A 77 -8.34 -1.17 -8.47
CA ALA A 77 -8.09 -2.24 -7.53
C ALA A 77 -9.15 -2.28 -6.41
N TYR A 78 -9.44 -1.12 -5.80
CA TYR A 78 -10.49 -0.98 -4.80
C TYR A 78 -11.84 -1.46 -5.31
N GLN A 79 -12.29 -0.90 -6.44
CA GLN A 79 -13.59 -1.20 -7.04
C GLN A 79 -13.75 -2.69 -7.39
N ARG A 80 -12.71 -3.31 -7.97
CA ARG A 80 -12.73 -4.75 -8.29
C ARG A 80 -12.98 -5.60 -7.05
N LEU A 81 -12.37 -5.26 -5.93
CA LEU A 81 -12.52 -6.05 -4.71
C LEU A 81 -13.84 -5.79 -4.00
N CYS A 82 -14.31 -4.54 -3.98
CA CYS A 82 -15.64 -4.21 -3.48
C CYS A 82 -16.72 -5.00 -4.24
N ARG A 83 -16.60 -5.10 -5.57
CA ARG A 83 -17.50 -5.91 -6.40
C ARG A 83 -17.43 -7.42 -6.09
N LYS A 84 -16.21 -7.96 -5.91
CA LYS A 84 -16.00 -9.40 -5.69
C LYS A 84 -16.38 -9.89 -4.30
N LYS A 85 -16.09 -9.09 -3.27
CA LYS A 85 -16.17 -9.52 -1.86
C LYS A 85 -17.34 -8.88 -1.11
N GLN A 86 -18.06 -7.91 -1.69
CA GLN A 86 -19.16 -7.16 -1.05
C GLN A 86 -18.82 -6.48 0.29
N HIS A 87 -17.55 -6.51 0.71
CA HIS A 87 -17.06 -5.92 1.95
C HIS A 87 -16.08 -4.78 1.65
N THR A 88 -16.51 -3.55 1.91
CA THR A 88 -15.74 -2.32 1.67
C THR A 88 -14.45 -2.26 2.50
N GLY A 89 -14.47 -2.77 3.73
CA GLY A 89 -13.29 -2.82 4.62
C GLY A 89 -12.11 -3.59 4.02
N THR A 90 -12.37 -4.76 3.42
CA THR A 90 -11.34 -5.55 2.73
C THR A 90 -10.75 -4.79 1.53
N GLY A 91 -11.59 -4.04 0.82
CA GLY A 91 -11.15 -3.14 -0.25
C GLY A 91 -10.16 -2.09 0.24
N LYS A 92 -10.49 -1.39 1.33
CA LYS A 92 -9.64 -0.35 1.92
C LYS A 92 -8.27 -0.89 2.33
N VAL A 93 -8.24 -2.04 3.01
CA VAL A 93 -7.00 -2.70 3.43
C VAL A 93 -6.16 -3.12 2.23
N MET A 94 -6.79 -3.61 1.15
CA MET A 94 -6.06 -4.01 -0.04
C MET A 94 -5.40 -2.81 -0.75
N VAL A 95 -6.08 -1.66 -0.81
CA VAL A 95 -5.51 -0.41 -1.32
C VAL A 95 -4.34 0.03 -0.44
N ALA A 96 -4.50 0.01 0.88
CA ALA A 96 -3.44 0.32 1.83
C ALA A 96 -2.20 -0.57 1.61
N ARG A 97 -2.43 -1.88 1.42
CA ARG A 97 -1.38 -2.85 1.10
C ARG A 97 -0.67 -2.49 -0.20
N LYS A 98 -1.42 -2.23 -1.28
CA LYS A 98 -0.82 -1.84 -2.57
C LYS A 98 0.02 -0.57 -2.46
N LEU A 99 -0.47 0.43 -1.72
CA LEU A 99 0.26 1.67 -1.46
C LEU A 99 1.56 1.39 -0.70
N ALA A 100 1.50 0.60 0.38
CA ALA A 100 2.68 0.23 1.17
C ALA A 100 3.75 -0.51 0.34
N LEU A 101 3.31 -1.40 -0.57
CA LEU A 101 4.24 -2.09 -1.47
C LEU A 101 4.88 -1.14 -2.48
N ARG A 102 4.12 -0.17 -3.00
CA ARG A 102 4.65 0.84 -3.91
C ARG A 102 5.67 1.74 -3.19
N LEU A 103 5.40 2.15 -1.95
CA LEU A 103 6.36 2.90 -1.12
C LEU A 103 7.65 2.13 -0.88
N CYS A 104 7.55 0.84 -0.53
CA CYS A 104 8.74 0.01 -0.34
C CYS A 104 9.56 -0.13 -1.62
N TRP A 105 8.90 -0.33 -2.77
CA TRP A 105 9.60 -0.45 -4.05
C TRP A 105 10.30 0.87 -4.43
N MET A 106 9.65 2.01 -4.23
CA MET A 106 10.27 3.32 -4.44
C MET A 106 11.52 3.52 -3.57
N LEU A 107 11.43 3.20 -2.27
CA LEU A 107 12.55 3.32 -1.35
C LEU A 107 13.71 2.39 -1.73
N LYS A 108 13.42 1.17 -2.21
CA LYS A 108 14.45 0.25 -2.71
C LYS A 108 15.14 0.75 -3.97
N GLN A 109 14.41 1.43 -4.85
CA GLN A 109 14.90 1.92 -6.14
C GLN A 109 15.44 3.36 -6.05
N GLN A 110 15.34 4.02 -4.89
CA GLN A 110 15.54 5.48 -4.72
C GLN A 110 14.76 6.33 -5.75
N GLN A 111 13.62 5.83 -6.23
CA GLN A 111 12.83 6.50 -7.27
C GLN A 111 11.75 7.39 -6.63
N PRO A 112 11.57 8.64 -7.09
CA PRO A 112 10.45 9.46 -6.67
C PRO A 112 9.12 8.85 -7.14
N TYR A 113 8.05 9.07 -6.37
CA TYR A 113 6.73 8.54 -6.71
C TYR A 113 6.24 9.15 -8.02
N ARG A 114 6.00 8.30 -9.02
CA ARG A 114 5.29 8.67 -10.23
C ARG A 114 3.84 8.20 -10.13
N PRO A 115 2.86 9.11 -9.91
CA PRO A 115 1.47 8.74 -10.06
C PRO A 115 1.16 8.44 -11.53
N ALA A 116 0.22 7.54 -11.79
CA ALA A 116 -0.13 7.16 -13.16
C ALA A 116 -0.60 8.34 -14.05
N HIS A 117 -1.04 9.46 -13.47
CA HIS A 117 -1.37 10.68 -14.22
C HIS A 117 -0.15 11.52 -14.65
N ALA A 118 1.05 11.25 -14.13
CA ALA A 118 2.28 11.91 -14.58
C ALA A 118 2.80 11.36 -15.94
N LEU A 119 2.19 10.28 -16.45
CA LEU A 119 2.52 9.69 -17.76
C LEU A 119 1.77 10.37 -18.92
N SER A 120 0.91 11.36 -18.64
CA SER A 120 0.13 12.09 -19.66
C SER A 120 0.52 13.57 -19.77
N SER A 121 1.60 14.02 -19.14
CA SER A 121 2.14 15.35 -19.41
C SER A 121 3.05 15.26 -20.64
N PRO A 122 2.70 15.92 -21.78
CA PRO A 122 3.64 16.05 -22.87
C PRO A 122 4.87 16.79 -22.34
N SER A 123 6.03 16.19 -22.57
CA SER A 123 7.33 16.80 -22.34
C SER A 123 7.44 18.09 -23.15
N HIS A 124 7.11 19.23 -22.54
CA HIS A 124 7.61 20.50 -23.05
C HIS A 124 9.08 20.59 -22.69
N SER A 125 9.92 20.22 -23.67
CA SER A 125 11.34 20.55 -23.71
C SER A 125 11.48 22.07 -23.71
N VAL A 126 11.82 22.66 -22.57
CA VAL A 126 12.38 24.01 -22.56
C VAL A 126 13.82 23.88 -23.03
N SER A 127 14.02 24.13 -24.33
CA SER A 127 15.32 24.40 -24.92
C SER A 127 15.75 25.79 -24.46
N ALA A 128 16.80 25.86 -23.65
CA ALA A 128 17.49 27.12 -23.39
C ALA A 128 18.32 27.46 -24.64
N ALA A 129 18.01 28.61 -25.24
CA ALA A 129 18.85 29.33 -26.19
C ALA A 129 19.28 30.64 -25.53
#